data_AF-A0A6J1QE03-F1
#
_entry.id   AF-A0A6J1QE03-F1
#
_cell.length_a   1.000
_cell.length_b   1.000
_cell.length_c   1.000
_cell.angle_alpha   90.00
_cell.angle_beta   90.00
_cell.angle_gamma   90.00
#
_symmetry.space_group_name_H-M   'P 1'
#
loop_
_entity.id
_entity.type
_entity.pdbx_description
1 polymer ?
#
loop_
_entity_poly.entity_id
_entity_poly.type
_entity_poly.pdbx_seq_one_letter_code
_entity_poly.pdbx_strand_id
1 'polypeptide(L)'
;MWERQRVDGKKKLKSCAIPTIGLREKSTNIAHEILLMKRDPLSLNIDVKTEPAYKSDHDFLDNVLARDIEKIDSKTVNIAESFTELTRNIHNEEKENSVLIVSTPVSQEAIPVPLNMVDIKKVIEEPDGKIQKAMLEAKQAKLEAKEAKLKLQQASKIIDKLNKSNIRLMKRVKQLMYEKTKLIKEMCLKHSQKNFEKILNDDQIKTLCRLSVRGDRWSNDTIQKALKLRSSCGSSGYKEILNQGIPLPSERTLRRRIKLNTNEEEKR
;
A
#
# COMPACT_ATOMS: atom_id res chain seq x y z
N MET A 1 11.94 11.30 34.53
CA MET A 1 11.31 12.36 35.36
C MET A 1 10.99 11.80 36.74
N TRP A 2 11.97 11.81 37.63
CA TRP A 2 11.79 11.37 39.02
C TRP A 2 11.95 12.59 39.93
N GLU A 3 11.13 12.66 40.98
CA GLU A 3 11.31 13.64 42.04
C GLU A 3 12.19 13.06 43.16
N ARG A 4 12.70 13.94 44.02
CA ARG A 4 13.74 13.67 45.03
C ARG A 4 13.53 12.35 45.79
N GLN A 5 14.64 11.79 46.24
CA GLN A 5 14.72 10.51 46.93
C GLN A 5 13.81 10.50 48.16
N ARG A 6 12.98 9.47 48.29
CA ARG A 6 12.20 9.24 49.50
C ARG A 6 13.13 8.72 50.60
N VAL A 7 12.68 8.84 51.85
CA VAL A 7 13.39 8.38 53.06
C VAL A 7 13.69 6.88 53.05
N ASP A 8 12.94 6.09 52.27
CA ASP A 8 13.15 4.65 52.05
C ASP A 8 14.13 4.33 50.92
N GLY A 9 14.83 5.35 50.37
CA GLY A 9 15.77 5.23 49.27
C GLY A 9 15.12 5.08 47.89
N LYS A 10 13.79 4.92 47.79
CA LYS A 10 13.08 4.74 46.52
C LYS A 10 12.77 6.10 45.87
N LYS A 11 12.84 6.18 44.54
CA LYS A 11 12.54 7.42 43.80
C LYS A 11 11.04 7.56 43.57
N LYS A 12 10.49 8.76 43.77
CA LYS A 12 9.07 9.05 43.54
C LYS A 12 8.85 9.55 42.10
N LEU A 13 7.80 9.10 41.43
CA LEU A 13 7.37 9.69 40.15
C LEU A 13 6.78 11.08 40.39
N LYS A 14 7.05 12.01 39.48
CA LYS A 14 6.48 13.36 39.52
C LYS A 14 4.94 13.29 39.38
N SER A 15 4.23 14.27 39.92
CA SER A 15 2.76 14.35 39.84
C SER A 15 2.22 14.43 38.41
N CYS A 16 3.02 14.92 37.46
CA CYS A 16 2.72 14.97 36.04
C CYS A 16 3.21 13.73 35.26
N ALA A 17 3.63 12.66 35.95
CA ALA A 17 4.04 11.44 35.27
C ALA A 17 2.83 10.74 34.65
N ILE A 18 2.79 10.71 33.32
CA ILE A 18 1.81 9.95 32.56
C ILE A 18 2.11 8.46 32.76
N PRO A 19 1.16 7.65 33.28
CA PRO A 19 1.38 6.21 33.41
C PRO A 19 1.53 5.59 32.02
N THR A 20 2.75 5.19 31.66
CA THR A 20 2.98 4.35 30.48
C THR A 20 2.58 2.92 30.82
N ILE A 21 1.28 2.67 30.97
CA ILE A 21 0.75 1.32 31.12
C ILE A 21 0.86 0.66 29.74
N GLY A 22 1.87 -0.20 29.57
CA GLY A 22 1.76 -1.34 28.66
C GLY A 22 2.13 -1.17 27.18
N LEU A 23 3.02 -0.25 26.79
CA LEU A 23 3.62 -0.27 25.44
C LEU A 23 5.04 -0.88 25.46
N ARG A 24 5.11 -2.15 25.82
CA ARG A 24 6.21 -3.07 25.48
C ARG A 24 5.63 -4.46 25.72
N GLU A 25 5.28 -5.23 24.69
CA GLU A 25 6.14 -5.72 23.63
C GLU A 25 5.48 -5.64 22.24
N LYS A 26 6.35 -5.53 21.22
CA LYS A 26 6.03 -5.82 19.82
C LYS A 26 5.72 -7.31 19.68
N SER A 27 4.64 -7.80 20.25
CA SER A 27 4.03 -9.00 19.70
C SER A 27 3.36 -8.55 18.41
N THR A 28 3.72 -9.17 17.30
CA THR A 28 2.99 -9.13 16.04
C THR A 28 1.64 -9.82 16.28
N ASN A 29 0.83 -9.26 17.16
CA ASN A 29 -0.50 -9.77 17.41
C ASN A 29 -1.28 -9.47 16.14
N ILE A 30 -1.51 -10.52 15.36
CA ILE A 30 -2.21 -10.45 14.08
C ILE A 30 -3.58 -9.77 14.28
N ALA A 31 -4.19 -9.90 15.47
CA ALA A 31 -5.42 -9.18 15.83
C ALA A 31 -5.23 -7.65 15.91
N HIS A 32 -4.06 -7.18 16.36
CA HIS A 32 -3.72 -5.75 16.39
C HIS A 32 -3.51 -5.19 14.97
N GLU A 33 -2.85 -5.93 14.08
CA GLU A 33 -2.77 -5.59 12.65
C GLU A 33 -4.16 -5.53 12.00
N ILE A 34 -5.04 -6.49 12.29
CA ILE A 34 -6.44 -6.48 11.81
C ILE A 34 -7.20 -5.24 12.31
N LEU A 35 -7.00 -4.84 13.57
CA LEU A 35 -7.66 -3.66 14.14
C LEU A 35 -7.17 -2.35 13.49
N LEU A 36 -5.86 -2.26 13.20
CA LEU A 36 -5.26 -1.12 12.51
C LEU A 36 -5.67 -1.03 11.04
N MET A 37 -5.90 -2.16 10.36
CA MET A 37 -6.35 -2.20 8.96
C MET A 37 -7.83 -1.89 8.73
N LYS A 38 -8.64 -1.80 9.80
CA LYS A 38 -10.04 -1.32 9.70
C LYS A 38 -10.16 0.20 9.52
N ARG A 39 -9.05 0.95 9.61
CA ARG A 39 -9.02 2.36 9.15
C ARG A 39 -8.89 2.37 7.63
N ASP A 40 -9.93 2.84 6.96
CA ASP A 40 -9.97 3.06 5.51
C ASP A 40 -8.77 3.89 5.04
N PRO A 41 -7.87 3.36 4.20
CA PRO A 41 -6.76 4.15 3.66
C PRO A 41 -7.12 5.00 2.43
N LEU A 42 -8.41 5.13 2.07
CA LEU A 42 -8.85 5.74 0.81
C LEU A 42 -9.95 6.79 0.95
N SER A 43 -9.94 7.59 2.01
CA SER A 43 -10.60 8.90 1.97
C SER A 43 -9.77 9.90 1.13
N LEU A 44 -9.46 9.56 -0.11
CA LEU A 44 -9.26 10.56 -1.16
C LEU A 44 -10.46 10.45 -2.08
N ASN A 45 -11.42 11.36 -1.86
CA ASN A 45 -12.50 11.63 -2.79
C ASN A 45 -11.91 11.89 -4.17
N ILE A 46 -12.00 10.92 -5.06
CA ILE A 46 -11.98 11.17 -6.49
C ILE A 46 -13.30 10.62 -6.99
N ASP A 47 -14.24 11.56 -7.16
CA ASP A 47 -15.52 11.35 -7.80
C ASP A 47 -15.29 10.91 -9.25
N VAL A 48 -15.27 9.60 -9.48
CA VAL A 48 -15.35 9.02 -10.83
C VAL A 48 -16.53 8.08 -10.83
N LYS A 49 -17.68 8.64 -11.20
CA LYS A 49 -18.85 7.89 -11.63
C LYS A 49 -18.48 6.98 -12.79
N THR A 50 -18.27 5.69 -12.53
CA THR A 50 -18.62 4.60 -13.45
C THR A 50 -18.39 3.26 -12.75
N GLU A 51 -19.49 2.65 -12.28
CA GLU A 51 -19.54 1.18 -12.17
C GLU A 51 -19.52 0.57 -13.57
N PRO A 52 -18.93 -0.63 -13.72
CA PRO A 52 -19.83 -1.78 -13.78
C PRO A 52 -19.38 -2.96 -12.92
N ALA A 53 -20.38 -3.67 -12.41
CA ALA A 53 -20.27 -4.96 -11.77
C ALA A 53 -19.50 -5.97 -12.64
N TYR A 54 -18.52 -6.68 -12.07
CA TYR A 54 -17.93 -7.85 -12.71
C TYR A 54 -17.82 -9.03 -11.74
N LYS A 55 -18.42 -10.14 -12.19
CA LYS A 55 -18.34 -11.49 -11.63
C LYS A 55 -16.91 -12.02 -11.77
N SER A 56 -16.49 -12.80 -10.79
CA SER A 56 -15.19 -13.45 -10.70
C SER A 56 -15.05 -14.58 -11.73
N ASP A 57 -14.00 -14.54 -12.54
CA ASP A 57 -13.37 -15.72 -13.12
C ASP A 57 -11.90 -15.68 -12.75
N HIS A 58 -11.50 -16.59 -11.86
CA HIS A 58 -10.27 -16.49 -11.07
C HIS A 58 -9.09 -17.28 -11.65
N ASP A 59 -9.28 -18.01 -12.75
CA ASP A 59 -8.33 -19.06 -13.17
C ASP A 59 -7.60 -18.78 -14.51
N PHE A 60 -7.78 -17.61 -15.13
CA PHE A 60 -7.13 -17.27 -16.41
C PHE A 60 -5.92 -16.31 -16.31
N LEU A 61 -5.59 -15.80 -15.11
CA LEU A 61 -4.66 -14.67 -14.95
C LEU A 61 -3.20 -15.02 -14.66
N ASP A 62 -2.90 -16.23 -14.19
CA ASP A 62 -1.55 -16.53 -13.68
C ASP A 62 -0.47 -16.62 -14.79
N ASN A 63 -0.83 -17.02 -16.01
CA ASN A 63 0.09 -17.07 -17.15
C ASN A 63 0.30 -15.72 -17.87
N VAL A 64 -0.59 -14.74 -17.62
CA VAL A 64 -0.47 -13.37 -18.16
C VAL A 64 0.41 -12.53 -17.25
N LEU A 65 0.34 -12.75 -15.93
CA LEU A 65 1.10 -12.02 -14.90
C LEU A 65 2.62 -12.12 -15.06
N ALA A 66 3.15 -13.31 -15.36
CA ALA A 66 4.61 -13.49 -15.51
C ALA A 66 5.15 -12.78 -16.77
N ARG A 67 4.41 -12.89 -17.90
CA ARG A 67 4.81 -12.30 -19.18
C ARG A 67 4.75 -10.77 -19.17
N ASP A 68 3.84 -10.19 -18.40
CA ASP A 68 3.67 -8.75 -18.31
C ASP A 68 4.69 -8.07 -17.37
N ILE A 69 5.21 -8.78 -16.36
CA ILE A 69 6.29 -8.27 -15.49
C ILE A 69 7.58 -8.10 -16.31
N GLU A 70 7.95 -9.11 -17.08
CA GLU A 70 9.15 -9.09 -17.93
C GLU A 70 9.06 -8.01 -19.03
N LYS A 71 7.84 -7.80 -19.55
CA LYS A 71 7.53 -6.77 -20.55
C LYS A 71 7.52 -5.35 -19.97
N ILE A 72 7.25 -5.18 -18.67
CA ILE A 72 7.35 -3.90 -17.99
C ILE A 72 8.83 -3.55 -17.78
N ASP A 73 9.65 -4.47 -17.28
CA ASP A 73 11.09 -4.25 -17.07
C ASP A 73 11.83 -3.95 -18.37
N SER A 74 11.51 -4.65 -19.45
CA SER A 74 12.11 -4.39 -20.77
C SER A 74 11.76 -2.99 -21.32
N LYS A 75 10.58 -2.46 -20.97
CA LYS A 75 10.06 -1.19 -21.49
C LYS A 75 10.48 0.00 -20.62
N THR A 76 10.72 -0.21 -19.33
CA THR A 76 11.29 0.81 -18.42
C THR A 76 12.76 1.06 -18.72
N VAL A 77 13.54 0.01 -19.02
CA VAL A 77 14.95 0.12 -19.46
C VAL A 77 15.06 0.96 -20.74
N ASN A 78 14.21 0.69 -21.73
CA ASN A 78 14.22 1.40 -23.01
C ASN A 78 13.83 2.89 -22.89
N ILE A 79 12.93 3.23 -21.95
CA ILE A 79 12.57 4.63 -21.67
C ILE A 79 13.70 5.36 -20.95
N ALA A 80 14.41 4.70 -20.03
CA ALA A 80 15.56 5.27 -19.35
C ALA A 80 16.70 5.56 -20.34
N GLU A 81 16.98 4.62 -21.24
CA GLU A 81 17.98 4.78 -22.32
C GLU A 81 17.63 5.94 -23.26
N SER A 82 16.37 6.02 -23.71
CA SER A 82 15.90 7.13 -24.55
C SER A 82 16.00 8.50 -23.87
N PHE A 83 15.78 8.56 -22.54
CA PHE A 83 15.98 9.79 -21.77
C PHE A 83 17.45 10.18 -21.70
N THR A 84 18.35 9.22 -21.47
CA THR A 84 19.79 9.48 -21.41
C THR A 84 20.36 9.97 -22.74
N GLU A 85 19.86 9.43 -23.85
CA GLU A 85 20.27 9.82 -25.20
C GLU A 85 19.76 11.23 -25.57
N LEU A 86 18.52 11.57 -25.16
CA LEU A 86 17.99 12.92 -25.31
C LEU A 86 18.80 13.96 -24.53
N THR A 87 19.18 13.66 -23.27
CA THR A 87 20.02 14.56 -22.48
C THR A 87 21.43 14.74 -23.05
N ARG A 88 21.98 13.71 -23.71
CA ARG A 88 23.29 13.77 -24.37
C ARG A 88 23.27 14.65 -25.62
N ASN A 89 22.18 14.61 -26.40
CA ASN A 89 22.05 15.42 -27.60
C ASN A 89 21.90 16.91 -27.28
N ILE A 90 21.17 17.25 -26.22
CA ILE A 90 21.04 18.63 -25.73
C ILE A 90 22.41 19.20 -25.32
N HIS A 91 23.27 18.40 -24.69
CA HIS A 91 24.60 18.85 -24.25
C HIS A 91 25.61 19.03 -25.40
N ASN A 92 25.38 18.40 -26.55
CA ASN A 92 26.25 18.52 -27.73
C ASN A 92 25.85 19.71 -28.61
N GLU A 93 24.56 20.04 -28.72
CA GLU A 93 24.08 21.21 -29.49
C GLU A 93 24.53 22.54 -28.86
N GLU A 94 24.70 22.61 -27.54
CA GLU A 94 25.23 23.80 -26.85
C GLU A 94 26.74 24.03 -27.11
N LYS A 95 27.49 23.00 -27.53
CA LYS A 95 28.93 23.10 -27.82
C LYS A 95 29.28 23.49 -29.26
N GLU A 96 28.38 23.25 -30.22
CA GLU A 96 28.66 23.51 -31.65
C GLU A 96 28.32 24.95 -32.10
N ASN A 97 27.51 25.69 -31.33
CA ASN A 97 27.09 27.05 -31.70
C ASN A 97 27.98 28.19 -31.19
N SER A 98 29.17 27.93 -30.63
CA SER A 98 30.06 28.97 -30.09
C SER A 98 31.31 29.28 -30.92
N VAL A 99 31.45 28.80 -32.16
CA VAL A 99 32.66 29.05 -32.97
C VAL A 99 32.29 29.46 -34.40
N LEU A 100 32.34 30.77 -34.69
CA LEU A 100 32.82 31.35 -35.96
C LEU A 100 32.56 32.88 -36.00
N ILE A 101 33.55 33.68 -35.62
CA ILE A 101 33.78 35.00 -36.20
C ILE A 101 35.29 35.08 -36.49
N VAL A 102 35.68 34.86 -37.75
CA VAL A 102 37.02 35.10 -38.27
C VAL A 102 37.02 36.48 -38.90
N SER A 103 37.86 37.38 -38.37
CA SER A 103 38.13 38.70 -38.93
C SER A 103 39.36 38.65 -39.84
N THR A 104 39.28 39.22 -41.04
CA THR A 104 40.42 39.52 -41.92
C THR A 104 40.64 41.04 -42.02
N PRO A 105 41.88 41.56 -41.99
CA PRO A 105 42.18 42.94 -42.33
C PRO A 105 43.00 43.07 -43.63
N VAL A 106 42.74 44.11 -44.43
CA VAL A 106 43.63 44.62 -45.50
C VAL A 106 43.58 46.15 -45.49
N SER A 107 44.74 46.78 -45.66
CA SER A 107 45.12 48.17 -45.33
C SER A 107 45.02 49.19 -46.48
N GLN A 108 44.88 50.49 -46.08
CA GLN A 108 45.47 51.76 -46.61
C GLN A 108 45.12 52.22 -48.06
N GLU A 109 45.02 53.51 -48.47
CA GLU A 109 45.32 54.85 -47.91
C GLU A 109 44.72 55.97 -48.82
N ALA A 110 44.68 57.21 -48.30
CA ALA A 110 44.70 58.55 -48.97
C ALA A 110 43.39 59.28 -49.42
N ILE A 111 43.35 60.59 -49.11
CA ILE A 111 42.32 61.67 -49.20
C ILE A 111 42.80 62.71 -50.30
N PRO A 112 42.14 63.84 -50.75
CA PRO A 112 40.85 64.49 -50.39
C PRO A 112 40.06 65.32 -51.49
N VAL A 113 39.00 66.01 -51.00
CA VAL A 113 38.27 67.24 -51.44
C VAL A 113 37.08 67.18 -52.45
N PRO A 114 36.10 68.13 -52.42
CA PRO A 114 34.71 67.85 -52.03
C PRO A 114 33.66 68.37 -53.05
N LEU A 115 32.37 68.09 -52.86
CA LEU A 115 31.29 69.00 -53.29
C LEU A 115 29.96 68.61 -52.60
N ASN A 116 29.35 69.61 -51.96
CA ASN A 116 28.02 69.59 -51.34
C ASN A 116 26.95 69.04 -52.29
N MET A 117 25.94 68.35 -51.75
CA MET A 117 24.52 68.68 -51.94
C MET A 117 23.63 67.91 -50.94
N VAL A 118 23.07 68.68 -50.00
CA VAL A 118 21.66 68.64 -49.55
C VAL A 118 21.17 67.44 -48.71
N ASP A 119 20.89 67.80 -47.45
CA ASP A 119 19.99 67.16 -46.49
C ASP A 119 18.60 66.86 -47.08
N ILE A 120 18.38 65.63 -47.55
CA ILE A 120 17.04 65.00 -47.66
C ILE A 120 17.16 63.53 -47.25
N LYS A 121 17.57 63.26 -46.01
CA LYS A 121 17.52 61.92 -45.41
C LYS A 121 17.18 61.99 -43.93
N LYS A 122 15.98 62.48 -43.59
CA LYS A 122 15.53 62.42 -42.19
C LYS A 122 14.06 62.09 -41.96
N VAL A 123 13.26 61.79 -43.00
CA VAL A 123 11.80 61.66 -42.82
C VAL A 123 11.20 60.34 -43.33
N ILE A 124 11.92 59.47 -44.04
CA ILE A 124 11.28 58.29 -44.68
C ILE A 124 11.86 56.92 -44.24
N GLU A 125 13.05 56.83 -43.64
CA GLU A 125 13.68 55.53 -43.34
C GLU A 125 13.33 54.94 -41.95
N GLU A 126 12.79 55.72 -41.01
CA GLU A 126 12.50 55.27 -39.64
C GLU A 126 11.28 54.33 -39.46
N PRO A 127 10.15 54.49 -40.18
CA PRO A 127 8.98 53.63 -39.97
C PRO A 127 9.14 52.25 -40.65
N ASP A 128 9.82 52.19 -41.79
CA ASP A 128 9.89 50.97 -42.61
C ASP A 128 10.82 49.92 -41.99
N GLY A 129 11.95 50.35 -41.39
CA GLY A 129 12.82 49.48 -40.60
C GLY A 129 12.16 48.93 -39.32
N LYS A 130 11.30 49.73 -38.67
CA LYS A 130 10.52 49.29 -37.49
C LYS A 130 9.47 48.24 -37.88
N ILE A 131 8.81 48.42 -39.02
CA ILE A 131 7.83 47.46 -39.57
C ILE A 131 8.52 46.14 -39.95
N GLN A 132 9.67 46.20 -40.63
CA GLN A 132 10.44 45.01 -41.01
C GLN A 132 10.95 44.23 -39.79
N LYS A 133 11.42 44.92 -38.74
CA LYS A 133 11.84 44.30 -37.48
C LYS A 133 10.67 43.60 -36.78
N ALA A 134 9.52 44.26 -36.65
CA ALA A 134 8.33 43.65 -36.06
C ALA A 134 7.83 42.43 -36.86
N MET A 135 7.96 42.44 -38.19
CA MET A 135 7.65 41.29 -39.03
C MET A 135 8.61 40.10 -38.79
N LEU A 136 9.90 40.37 -38.58
CA LEU A 136 10.89 39.34 -38.27
C LEU A 136 10.62 38.71 -36.90
N GLU A 137 10.36 39.54 -35.89
CA GLU A 137 9.99 39.11 -34.54
C GLU A 137 8.68 38.31 -34.53
N ALA A 138 7.67 38.74 -35.30
CA ALA A 138 6.42 38.00 -35.43
C ALA A 138 6.60 36.64 -36.12
N LYS A 139 7.52 36.53 -37.10
CA LYS A 139 7.87 35.24 -37.72
C LYS A 139 8.58 34.33 -36.73
N GLN A 140 9.52 34.85 -35.95
CA GLN A 140 10.26 34.12 -34.93
C GLN A 140 9.32 33.62 -33.82
N ALA A 141 8.48 34.50 -33.27
CA ALA A 141 7.48 34.13 -32.27
C ALA A 141 6.49 33.06 -32.78
N LYS A 142 6.15 33.10 -34.08
CA LYS A 142 5.28 32.09 -34.70
C LYS A 142 5.98 30.73 -34.86
N LEU A 143 7.30 30.70 -35.05
CA LEU A 143 8.08 29.47 -35.07
C LEU A 143 8.16 28.86 -33.66
N GLU A 144 8.49 29.68 -32.67
CA GLU A 144 8.56 29.28 -31.25
C GLU A 144 7.21 28.77 -30.74
N ALA A 145 6.10 29.41 -31.12
CA ALA A 145 4.76 28.94 -30.77
C ALA A 145 4.43 27.56 -31.37
N LYS A 146 4.91 27.27 -32.59
CA LYS A 146 4.73 25.94 -33.21
C LYS A 146 5.56 24.88 -32.48
N GLU A 147 6.79 25.21 -32.12
CA GLU A 147 7.67 24.31 -31.37
C GLU A 147 7.11 24.02 -29.97
N ALA A 148 6.67 25.05 -29.24
CA ALA A 148 6.03 24.91 -27.94
C ALA A 148 4.76 24.02 -28.02
N LYS A 149 3.94 24.18 -29.07
CA LYS A 149 2.77 23.32 -29.29
C LYS A 149 3.14 21.85 -29.49
N LEU A 150 4.23 21.57 -30.22
CA LEU A 150 4.71 20.21 -30.43
C LEU A 150 5.23 19.59 -29.13
N LYS A 151 6.01 20.35 -28.34
CA LYS A 151 6.47 19.95 -27.01
C LYS A 151 5.30 19.66 -26.06
N LEU A 152 4.26 20.49 -26.06
CA LEU A 152 3.03 20.25 -25.28
C LEU A 152 2.31 18.96 -25.70
N GLN A 153 2.20 18.68 -27.00
CA GLN A 153 1.62 17.43 -27.47
C GLN A 153 2.45 16.21 -27.05
N GLN A 154 3.78 16.29 -27.10
CA GLN A 154 4.65 15.23 -26.61
C GLN A 154 4.47 15.01 -25.10
N ALA A 155 4.46 16.09 -24.30
CA ALA A 155 4.22 16.03 -22.87
C ALA A 155 2.87 15.40 -22.52
N SER A 156 1.80 15.76 -23.24
CA SER A 156 0.46 15.17 -23.02
C SER A 156 0.46 13.65 -23.22
N LYS A 157 1.13 13.16 -24.26
CA LYS A 157 1.26 11.71 -24.53
C LYS A 157 2.03 10.98 -23.43
N ILE A 158 3.02 11.63 -22.81
CA ILE A 158 3.77 11.07 -21.68
C ILE A 158 2.88 10.98 -20.45
N ILE A 159 2.13 12.04 -20.14
CA ILE A 159 1.18 12.07 -19.02
C ILE A 159 0.13 10.96 -19.16
N ASP A 160 -0.42 10.76 -20.36
CA ASP A 160 -1.40 9.69 -20.61
C ASP A 160 -0.82 8.29 -20.37
N LYS A 161 0.43 8.06 -20.78
CA LYS A 161 1.13 6.79 -20.51
C LYS A 161 1.33 6.58 -19.02
N LEU A 162 1.75 7.63 -18.30
CA LEU A 162 1.93 7.59 -16.84
C LEU A 162 0.61 7.31 -16.12
N ASN A 163 -0.47 8.00 -16.48
CA ASN A 163 -1.80 7.79 -15.91
C ASN A 163 -2.29 6.35 -16.11
N LYS A 164 -2.13 5.81 -17.32
CA LYS A 164 -2.47 4.40 -17.61
C LYS A 164 -1.65 3.44 -16.75
N SER A 165 -0.36 3.70 -16.55
CA SER A 165 0.49 2.90 -15.66
C SER A 165 0.07 3.01 -14.20
N ASN A 166 -0.22 4.22 -13.70
CA ASN A 166 -0.69 4.44 -12.33
C ASN A 166 -2.00 3.70 -12.05
N ILE A 167 -2.96 3.73 -12.98
CA ILE A 167 -4.22 2.97 -12.83
C ILE A 167 -3.96 1.47 -12.71
N ARG A 168 -3.03 0.91 -13.52
CA ARG A 168 -2.64 -0.51 -13.41
C ARG A 168 -2.00 -0.82 -12.07
N LEU A 169 -1.07 0.02 -11.62
CA LEU A 169 -0.40 -0.15 -10.33
C LEU A 169 -1.38 -0.08 -9.16
N MET A 170 -2.30 0.89 -9.17
CA MET A 170 -3.34 1.02 -8.15
C MET A 170 -4.24 -0.21 -8.07
N LYS A 171 -4.64 -0.78 -9.22
CA LYS A 171 -5.40 -2.04 -9.25
C LYS A 171 -4.60 -3.19 -8.61
N ARG A 172 -3.30 -3.29 -8.93
CA ARG A 172 -2.44 -4.34 -8.36
C ARG A 172 -2.25 -4.17 -6.86
N VAL A 173 -2.01 -2.95 -6.37
CA VAL A 173 -1.89 -2.64 -4.94
C VAL A 173 -3.18 -3.03 -4.22
N LYS A 174 -4.35 -2.66 -4.75
CA LYS A 174 -5.64 -3.04 -4.16
C LYS A 174 -5.82 -4.55 -4.07
N GLN A 175 -5.43 -5.28 -5.10
CA GLN A 175 -5.51 -6.74 -5.10
C GLN A 175 -4.55 -7.38 -4.08
N LEU A 176 -3.30 -6.92 -4.02
CA LEU A 176 -2.33 -7.38 -3.03
C LEU A 176 -2.79 -7.09 -1.59
N MET A 177 -3.43 -5.93 -1.36
CA MET A 177 -4.03 -5.62 -0.05
C MET A 177 -5.12 -6.62 0.32
N TYR A 178 -6.02 -6.95 -0.62
CA TYR A 178 -7.07 -7.95 -0.40
C TYR A 178 -6.49 -9.33 -0.08
N GLU A 179 -5.51 -9.79 -0.87
CA GLU A 179 -4.83 -11.07 -0.65
C GLU A 179 -4.13 -11.11 0.71
N LYS A 180 -3.43 -10.03 1.09
CA LYS A 180 -2.81 -9.89 2.42
C LYS A 180 -3.85 -10.03 3.53
N THR A 181 -4.99 -9.32 3.43
CA THR A 181 -6.06 -9.42 4.43
C THR A 181 -6.68 -10.81 4.49
N LYS A 182 -6.87 -11.47 3.34
CA LYS A 182 -7.38 -12.84 3.25
C LYS A 182 -6.45 -13.82 3.96
N LEU A 183 -5.15 -13.77 3.64
CA LEU A 183 -4.13 -14.64 4.27
C LEU A 183 -4.07 -14.42 5.78
N ILE A 184 -4.11 -13.16 6.23
CA ILE A 184 -4.16 -12.83 7.67
C ILE A 184 -5.36 -13.47 8.36
N LYS A 185 -6.55 -13.40 7.76
CA LYS A 185 -7.76 -14.05 8.31
C LYS A 185 -7.59 -15.56 8.40
N GLU A 186 -7.10 -16.20 7.34
CA GLU A 186 -6.85 -17.64 7.31
C GLU A 186 -5.81 -18.06 8.37
N MET A 187 -4.74 -17.27 8.55
CA MET A 187 -3.75 -17.52 9.59
C MET A 187 -4.35 -17.40 11.00
N CYS A 188 -5.18 -16.38 11.25
CA CYS A 188 -5.90 -16.24 12.51
C CYS A 188 -6.82 -17.44 12.78
N LEU A 189 -7.57 -17.90 11.77
CA LEU A 189 -8.44 -19.08 11.90
C LEU A 189 -7.63 -20.34 12.24
N LYS A 190 -6.54 -20.60 11.52
CA LYS A 190 -5.64 -21.73 11.80
C LYS A 190 -5.02 -21.64 13.19
N HIS A 191 -4.61 -20.45 13.62
CA HIS A 191 -4.08 -20.24 14.97
C HIS A 191 -5.14 -20.49 16.04
N SER A 192 -6.37 -20.05 15.81
CA SER A 192 -7.50 -20.33 16.71
C SER A 192 -7.79 -21.82 16.81
N GLN A 193 -7.78 -22.55 15.70
CA GLN A 193 -7.94 -24.01 15.67
C GLN A 193 -6.89 -24.71 16.54
N LYS A 194 -5.60 -24.37 16.36
CA LYS A 194 -4.51 -24.91 17.19
C LYS A 194 -4.66 -24.58 18.68
N ASN A 195 -5.21 -23.43 19.02
CA ASN A 195 -5.50 -23.09 20.41
C ASN A 195 -6.64 -23.94 20.98
N PHE A 196 -7.69 -24.21 20.19
CA PHE A 196 -8.77 -25.10 20.60
C PHE A 196 -8.28 -26.53 20.80
N GLU A 197 -7.40 -27.04 19.94
CA GLU A 197 -6.78 -28.38 20.09
C GLU A 197 -5.97 -28.53 21.39
N LYS A 198 -5.44 -27.43 21.94
CA LYS A 198 -4.71 -27.47 23.23
C LYS A 198 -5.63 -27.49 24.44
N ILE A 199 -6.82 -26.89 24.34
CA ILE A 199 -7.74 -26.68 25.49
C ILE A 199 -8.82 -27.77 25.51
N LEU A 200 -9.34 -28.11 24.34
CA LEU A 200 -10.48 -28.99 24.13
C LEU A 200 -10.02 -30.30 23.51
N ASN A 201 -10.66 -31.39 23.90
CA ASN A 201 -10.46 -32.69 23.27
C ASN A 201 -11.19 -32.77 21.92
N ASP A 202 -10.79 -33.70 21.05
CA ASP A 202 -11.35 -33.87 19.70
C ASP A 202 -12.87 -34.04 19.68
N ASP A 203 -13.44 -34.75 20.65
CA ASP A 203 -14.89 -34.95 20.78
C ASP A 203 -15.62 -33.65 21.17
N GLN A 204 -14.98 -32.79 21.96
CA GLN A 204 -15.50 -31.46 22.28
C GLN A 204 -15.45 -30.53 21.06
N ILE A 205 -14.36 -30.57 20.28
CA ILE A 205 -14.23 -29.81 19.02
C ILE A 205 -15.27 -30.28 18.00
N LYS A 206 -15.44 -31.60 17.84
CA LYS A 206 -16.48 -32.19 16.98
C LYS A 206 -17.89 -31.75 17.39
N THR A 207 -18.15 -31.65 18.69
CA THR A 207 -19.44 -31.15 19.21
C THR A 207 -19.68 -29.70 18.81
N LEU A 208 -18.66 -28.83 18.89
CA LEU A 208 -18.76 -27.41 18.49
C LEU A 208 -18.98 -27.23 16.99
N CYS A 209 -18.40 -28.11 16.16
CA CYS A 209 -18.51 -28.02 14.70
C CYS A 209 -19.83 -28.57 14.14
N ARG A 210 -20.72 -29.14 14.97
CA ARG A 210 -21.96 -29.78 14.51
C ARG A 210 -23.16 -28.85 14.57
N LEU A 211 -24.03 -28.99 13.56
CA LEU A 211 -25.34 -28.35 13.51
C LEU A 211 -26.42 -29.09 14.32
N SER A 212 -26.16 -30.36 14.68
CA SER A 212 -27.10 -31.22 15.40
C SER A 212 -26.71 -31.39 16.87
N VAL A 213 -27.70 -31.27 17.74
CA VAL A 213 -27.60 -31.42 19.20
C VAL A 213 -27.62 -32.88 19.66
N ARG A 214 -27.77 -33.85 18.73
CA ARG A 214 -27.93 -35.26 19.09
C ARG A 214 -26.59 -35.86 19.52
N GLY A 215 -26.55 -36.24 20.80
CA GLY A 215 -25.33 -36.42 21.60
C GLY A 215 -24.27 -37.34 21.01
N ASP A 216 -23.05 -36.80 20.97
CA ASP A 216 -21.84 -37.57 20.73
C ASP A 216 -21.47 -38.44 21.94
N ARG A 217 -20.80 -39.55 21.66
CA ARG A 217 -20.12 -40.32 22.70
C ARG A 217 -18.90 -39.54 23.15
N TRP A 218 -18.96 -39.00 24.36
CA TRP A 218 -17.84 -38.35 25.02
C TRP A 218 -16.69 -39.35 25.22
N SER A 219 -15.47 -38.90 24.92
CA SER A 219 -14.26 -39.65 25.20
C SER A 219 -14.07 -39.82 26.72
N ASN A 220 -13.33 -40.87 27.12
CA ASN A 220 -13.03 -41.07 28.55
C ASN A 220 -12.26 -39.87 29.13
N ASP A 221 -11.38 -39.24 28.35
CA ASP A 221 -10.64 -38.05 28.78
C ASP A 221 -11.58 -36.86 29.06
N THR A 222 -12.57 -36.65 28.20
CA THR A 222 -13.58 -35.59 28.42
C THR A 222 -14.45 -35.89 29.63
N ILE A 223 -14.87 -37.15 29.81
CA ILE A 223 -15.59 -37.58 31.02
C ILE A 223 -14.74 -37.31 32.27
N GLN A 224 -13.46 -37.69 32.29
CA GLN A 224 -12.58 -37.52 33.45
C GLN A 224 -12.37 -36.05 33.80
N LYS A 225 -12.09 -35.19 32.79
CA LYS A 225 -12.00 -33.74 32.97
C LYS A 225 -13.31 -33.17 33.54
N ALA A 226 -14.45 -33.59 33.01
CA ALA A 226 -15.76 -33.13 33.44
C ALA A 226 -16.12 -33.60 34.87
N LEU A 227 -15.78 -34.84 35.24
CA LEU A 227 -15.94 -35.36 36.60
C LEU A 227 -15.09 -34.56 37.58
N LYS A 228 -13.81 -34.33 37.27
CA LYS A 228 -12.91 -33.50 38.10
C LYS A 228 -13.48 -32.10 38.30
N LEU A 229 -13.93 -31.47 37.21
CA LEU A 229 -14.52 -30.13 37.26
C LEU A 229 -15.78 -30.10 38.13
N ARG A 230 -16.70 -31.06 37.93
CA ARG A 230 -17.93 -31.19 38.74
C ARG A 230 -17.61 -31.42 40.22
N SER A 231 -16.60 -32.21 40.54
CA SER A 231 -16.18 -32.44 41.92
C SER A 231 -15.61 -31.18 42.57
N SER A 232 -14.92 -30.33 41.80
CA SER A 232 -14.34 -29.08 42.32
C SER A 232 -15.35 -27.95 42.53
N CYS A 233 -16.32 -27.77 41.63
CA CYS A 233 -17.28 -26.65 41.70
C CYS A 233 -18.71 -27.05 42.12
N GLY A 234 -18.96 -28.33 42.35
CA GLY A 234 -20.29 -28.86 42.71
C GLY A 234 -21.30 -28.85 41.56
N SER A 235 -22.52 -29.33 41.83
CA SER A 235 -23.56 -29.45 40.79
C SER A 235 -24.02 -28.11 40.22
N SER A 236 -24.20 -27.10 41.07
CA SER A 236 -24.65 -25.76 40.65
C SER A 236 -23.60 -25.05 39.80
N GLY A 237 -22.33 -25.08 40.22
CA GLY A 237 -21.23 -24.48 39.45
C GLY A 237 -21.02 -25.20 38.11
N TYR A 238 -21.13 -26.53 38.10
CA TYR A 238 -21.03 -27.29 36.87
C TYR A 238 -22.15 -26.96 35.87
N LYS A 239 -23.39 -26.79 36.37
CA LYS A 239 -24.52 -26.39 35.53
C LYS A 239 -24.32 -24.99 34.94
N GLU A 240 -23.75 -24.07 35.70
CA GLU A 240 -23.45 -22.72 35.21
C GLU A 240 -22.40 -22.74 34.07
N ILE A 241 -21.36 -23.56 34.20
CA ILE A 241 -20.36 -23.77 33.15
C ILE A 241 -21.01 -24.32 31.86
N LEU A 242 -21.97 -25.23 31.99
CA LEU A 242 -22.74 -25.73 30.84
C LEU A 242 -23.60 -24.63 30.21
N ASN A 243 -24.23 -23.78 31.02
CA ASN A 243 -25.05 -22.67 30.53
C ASN A 243 -24.24 -21.64 29.72
N GLN A 244 -22.94 -21.51 29.99
CA GLN A 244 -22.02 -20.68 29.21
C GLN A 244 -21.67 -21.27 27.83
N GLY A 245 -22.24 -22.44 27.47
CA GLY A 245 -22.04 -23.06 26.16
C GLY A 245 -20.74 -23.85 26.03
N ILE A 246 -20.09 -24.20 27.15
CA ILE A 246 -18.87 -25.00 27.13
C ILE A 246 -19.22 -26.44 26.76
N PRO A 247 -18.54 -27.06 25.77
CA PRO A 247 -18.88 -28.39 25.25
C PRO A 247 -18.47 -29.49 26.23
N LEU A 248 -19.34 -29.78 27.19
CA LEU A 248 -19.13 -30.79 28.24
C LEU A 248 -20.35 -31.74 28.35
N PRO A 249 -20.15 -32.96 28.86
CA PRO A 249 -21.22 -33.90 29.09
C PRO A 249 -22.27 -33.38 30.08
N SER A 250 -23.53 -33.74 29.84
CA SER A 250 -24.59 -33.43 30.82
C SER A 250 -24.32 -34.10 32.17
N GLU A 251 -24.85 -33.53 33.24
CA GLU A 251 -24.74 -34.15 34.57
C GLU A 251 -25.36 -35.57 34.62
N ARG A 252 -26.40 -35.82 33.83
CA ARG A 252 -26.98 -37.16 33.68
C ARG A 252 -25.99 -38.14 33.05
N THR A 253 -25.22 -37.69 32.06
CA THR A 253 -24.16 -38.48 31.42
C THR A 253 -23.08 -38.84 32.42
N LEU A 254 -22.62 -37.87 33.23
CA LEU A 254 -21.63 -38.11 34.27
C LEU A 254 -22.11 -39.13 35.31
N ARG A 255 -23.33 -38.96 35.84
CA ARG A 255 -23.91 -39.90 36.80
C ARG A 255 -24.02 -41.32 36.26
N ARG A 256 -24.42 -41.48 34.99
CA ARG A 256 -24.47 -42.80 34.34
C ARG A 256 -23.08 -43.43 34.23
N ARG A 257 -22.06 -42.64 33.89
CA ARG A 257 -20.70 -43.14 33.73
C ARG A 257 -20.07 -43.58 35.05
N ILE A 258 -20.32 -42.85 36.14
CA ILE A 258 -19.90 -43.25 37.49
C ILE A 258 -20.49 -44.63 37.84
N LYS A 259 -21.80 -44.81 37.67
CA LYS A 259 -22.51 -46.07 37.96
C LYS A 259 -21.96 -47.25 37.15
N LEU A 260 -21.64 -47.04 35.87
CA LEU A 260 -21.06 -48.09 35.04
C LEU A 260 -19.70 -48.55 35.56
N ASN A 261 -18.84 -47.61 35.97
CA ASN A 261 -17.51 -47.95 36.50
C ASN A 261 -17.62 -48.70 37.85
N THR A 262 -18.55 -48.33 38.73
CA THR A 262 -18.75 -49.01 40.03
C THR A 262 -19.21 -50.47 39.83
N ASN A 263 -20.14 -50.69 38.90
CA ASN A 263 -20.62 -52.04 38.59
C ASN A 263 -19.56 -52.91 37.87
N GLU A 264 -18.55 -52.31 37.23
CA GLU A 264 -17.42 -53.03 36.62
C GLU A 264 -16.37 -53.43 37.68
N GLU A 265 -16.20 -52.62 38.73
CA GLU A 265 -15.33 -52.93 39.88
C GLU A 265 -15.91 -54.05 40.76
N GLU A 266 -17.23 -54.08 40.96
CA GLU A 266 -17.92 -55.15 41.73
C GLU A 266 -17.90 -56.53 41.04
N LYS A 267 -17.50 -56.60 39.76
CA LYS A 267 -17.43 -57.84 38.97
C LYS A 267 -16.01 -58.40 38.80
N ARG A 268 -14.99 -57.70 39.29
CA ARG A 268 -13.59 -58.16 39.30
C ARG A 268 -13.22 -58.69 40.67
#